data_AF-A0A3M1TJH4-F1
#
_entry.id   AF-A0A3M1TJH4-F1
#
_cell.length_a   1.000
_cell.length_b   1.000
_cell.length_c   1.000
_cell.angle_alpha   90.00
_cell.angle_beta   90.00
_cell.angle_gamma   90.00
#
_symmetry.space_group_name_H-M   'P 1'
#
loop_
_entity.id
_entity.type
_entity.pdbx_description
1 polymer ?
#
loop_
_entity_poly.entity_id
_entity_poly.type
_entity_poly.pdbx_seq_one_letter_code
_entity_poly.pdbx_strand_id
1 'polypeptide(L)'
;MASETETETKDGRAEDSAASSSGDAERAGASVAEEAKAAAEEAKAAAEEAKAAAEEAKASEGSSAETPQKAETPQKAETPQKAETPQKAETPQKAPSAAKQVVEKRRDKRAREQEQRDGAPPAKSVQQLFEENLPLVLVVVLVLAVAFVWWSYERVGRSEASEQAWAALAKLEKDTSADAEAYARLAEEHRGTRADPYIRIAWASKLYETGERDKIEQARDILRQVLVENQDVELFQRILPSRIDRMTSELEDPTIPWAASGGAASSSGGSASAPEASGGAASSSGGSASAPEAAGDAASSSGEDKDPGAGGAGGDGE
;
A
#
# COMPACT_ATOMS: atom_id res chain seq x y z
N MET A 1 -36.72 -17.06 30.95
CA MET A 1 -35.90 -17.80 31.91
C MET A 1 -34.47 -17.36 31.67
N ALA A 2 -33.98 -16.51 32.56
CA ALA A 2 -32.64 -15.95 32.51
C ALA A 2 -31.68 -16.93 33.18
N SER A 3 -30.50 -17.13 32.60
CA SER A 3 -29.42 -17.90 33.20
C SER A 3 -28.16 -17.07 33.11
N GLU A 4 -27.80 -16.53 34.28
CA GLU A 4 -26.56 -15.84 34.60
C GLU A 4 -25.44 -16.88 34.76
N THR A 5 -24.24 -16.57 34.28
CA THR A 5 -23.03 -17.32 34.59
C THR A 5 -21.97 -16.36 35.10
N GLU A 6 -21.73 -16.40 36.41
CA GLU A 6 -20.62 -15.78 37.12
C GLU A 6 -19.32 -16.54 36.82
N THR A 7 -18.24 -15.81 36.55
CA THR A 7 -16.87 -16.34 36.61
C THR A 7 -16.04 -15.49 37.54
N GLU A 8 -15.89 -16.01 38.75
CA GLU A 8 -14.98 -15.58 39.82
C GLU A 8 -13.64 -16.32 39.67
N THR A 9 -12.52 -15.60 39.53
CA THR A 9 -11.16 -16.13 39.80
C THR A 9 -10.21 -14.93 40.01
N LYS A 10 -10.09 -14.42 41.23
CA LYS A 10 -9.11 -14.81 42.26
C LYS A 10 -7.73 -14.18 42.03
N ASP A 11 -7.61 -12.99 42.60
CA ASP A 11 -6.38 -12.32 42.98
C ASP A 11 -5.47 -13.19 43.86
N GLY A 12 -4.18 -13.03 43.64
CA GLY A 12 -3.15 -13.33 44.64
C GLY A 12 -1.79 -13.56 44.01
N ARG A 13 -0.81 -12.68 44.30
CA ARG A 13 0.30 -12.98 45.23
C ARG A 13 1.52 -12.07 45.02
N ALA A 14 1.79 -11.26 46.06
CA ALA A 14 3.08 -10.81 46.66
C ALA A 14 4.20 -10.35 45.69
N GLU A 15 4.63 -9.08 45.67
CA GLU A 15 5.33 -8.33 46.74
C GLU A 15 6.47 -9.14 47.39
N ASP A 16 7.69 -9.04 46.84
CA ASP A 16 8.96 -8.96 47.58
C ASP A 16 10.16 -9.11 46.60
N SER A 17 10.79 -8.00 46.21
CA SER A 17 12.17 -7.98 45.69
C SER A 17 12.73 -6.55 45.57
N ALA A 18 12.82 -5.84 46.70
CA ALA A 18 13.53 -4.57 46.79
C ALA A 18 14.62 -4.64 47.86
N ALA A 19 15.80 -5.14 47.49
CA ALA A 19 17.08 -4.78 48.13
C ALA A 19 18.24 -5.39 47.34
N SER A 20 19.33 -4.63 47.25
CA SER A 20 20.67 -5.03 46.77
C SER A 20 20.94 -4.85 45.27
N SER A 21 21.19 -3.59 44.86
CA SER A 21 22.06 -3.30 43.70
C SER A 21 22.50 -1.83 43.74
N SER A 22 23.60 -1.54 44.43
CA SER A 22 24.21 -0.20 44.43
C SER A 22 25.75 -0.25 44.31
N GLY A 23 26.30 -1.31 43.72
CA GLY A 23 27.75 -1.51 43.59
C GLY A 23 28.31 -1.51 42.15
N ASP A 24 27.47 -1.60 41.11
CA ASP A 24 27.90 -1.89 39.74
C ASP A 24 27.82 -0.69 38.75
N ALA A 25 27.65 0.53 39.25
CA ALA A 25 27.49 1.70 38.37
C ALA A 25 28.82 2.25 37.79
N GLU A 26 29.96 2.07 38.46
CA GLU A 26 31.24 2.63 37.99
C GLU A 26 31.99 1.73 36.99
N ARG A 27 31.73 0.42 36.95
CA ARG A 27 32.40 -0.48 36.00
C ARG A 27 31.74 -0.50 34.61
N ALA A 28 30.47 -0.11 34.52
CA ALA A 28 29.73 -0.04 33.26
C ALA A 28 30.12 1.17 32.38
N GLY A 29 30.68 2.23 32.94
CA GLY A 29 31.06 3.42 32.16
C GLY A 29 32.27 3.21 31.23
N ALA A 30 33.20 2.32 31.62
CA ALA A 30 34.41 2.07 30.85
C ALA A 30 34.18 1.13 29.65
N SER A 31 33.25 0.17 29.75
CA SER A 31 32.92 -0.74 28.64
C SER A 31 32.13 -0.04 27.54
N VAL A 32 31.21 0.85 27.90
CA VAL A 32 30.38 1.59 26.93
C VAL A 32 31.23 2.57 26.10
N ALA A 33 32.29 3.15 26.68
CA ALA A 33 33.19 4.05 25.96
C ALA A 33 34.08 3.30 24.94
N GLU A 34 34.45 2.05 25.22
CA GLU A 34 35.22 1.24 24.26
C GLU A 34 34.32 0.73 23.12
N GLU A 35 33.09 0.29 23.45
CA GLU A 35 32.10 -0.17 22.47
C GLU A 35 31.69 0.97 21.51
N ALA A 36 31.50 2.20 22.03
CA ALA A 36 31.22 3.37 21.20
C ALA A 36 32.39 3.71 20.25
N LYS A 37 33.64 3.44 20.65
CA LYS A 37 34.81 3.67 19.81
C LYS A 37 34.95 2.62 18.71
N ALA A 38 34.61 1.36 19.01
CA ALA A 38 34.56 0.30 18.01
C ALA A 38 33.46 0.57 16.97
N ALA A 39 32.26 0.96 17.41
CA ALA A 39 31.16 1.33 16.51
C ALA A 39 31.48 2.53 15.61
N ALA A 40 32.26 3.51 16.11
CA ALA A 40 32.68 4.66 15.32
C ALA A 40 33.72 4.31 14.24
N GLU A 41 34.62 3.36 14.51
CA GLU A 41 35.56 2.84 13.50
C GLU A 41 34.83 2.02 12.42
N GLU A 42 33.87 1.18 12.81
CA GLU A 42 33.06 0.40 11.87
C GLU A 42 32.21 1.30 10.96
N ALA A 43 31.59 2.35 11.51
CA ALA A 43 30.86 3.34 10.73
C ALA A 43 31.75 4.10 9.74
N LYS A 44 33.02 4.34 10.10
CA LYS A 44 33.99 5.00 9.22
C LYS A 44 34.44 4.08 8.08
N ALA A 45 34.60 2.78 8.34
CA ALA A 45 34.89 1.79 7.31
C ALA A 45 33.72 1.65 6.31
N ALA A 46 32.48 1.55 6.80
CA ALA A 46 31.29 1.48 5.96
C ALA A 46 31.10 2.74 5.08
N ALA A 47 31.43 3.92 5.60
CA ALA A 47 31.38 5.16 4.83
C ALA A 47 32.43 5.23 3.72
N GLU A 48 33.59 4.60 3.88
CA GLU A 48 34.63 4.51 2.85
C GLU A 48 34.24 3.53 1.73
N GLU A 49 33.66 2.38 2.10
CA GLU A 49 33.14 1.39 1.14
C GLU A 49 31.99 1.95 0.30
N ALA A 50 31.07 2.69 0.92
CA ALA A 50 29.98 3.36 0.20
C ALA A 50 30.50 4.42 -0.79
N LYS A 51 31.62 5.09 -0.46
CA LYS A 51 32.23 6.08 -1.34
C LYS A 51 32.92 5.43 -2.54
N ALA A 52 33.54 4.25 -2.35
CA ALA A 52 34.12 3.47 -3.44
C ALA A 52 33.04 2.93 -4.40
N ALA A 53 31.94 2.40 -3.87
CA ALA A 53 30.81 1.91 -4.68
C ALA A 53 30.15 3.03 -5.51
N ALA A 54 30.04 4.24 -4.95
CA ALA A 54 29.50 5.41 -5.66
C ALA A 54 30.42 5.91 -6.79
N GLU A 55 31.74 5.67 -6.69
CA GLU A 55 32.69 6.02 -7.75
C GLU A 55 32.67 4.99 -8.89
N GLU A 56 32.50 3.70 -8.57
CA GLU A 56 32.34 2.62 -9.55
C GLU A 56 31.04 2.76 -10.35
N ALA A 57 29.93 3.16 -9.70
CA ALA A 57 28.67 3.43 -10.40
C ALA A 57 28.78 4.57 -11.44
N LYS A 58 29.62 5.58 -11.20
CA LYS A 58 29.86 6.67 -12.16
C LYS A 58 30.72 6.26 -13.35
N ALA A 59 31.45 5.16 -13.28
CA ALA A 59 32.24 4.64 -14.39
C ALA A 59 31.41 3.80 -15.38
N SER A 60 30.22 3.33 -15.00
CA SER A 60 29.39 2.44 -15.83
C SER A 60 28.34 3.15 -16.71
N GLU A 61 28.12 4.46 -16.59
CA GLU A 61 27.13 5.19 -17.41
C GLU A 61 27.68 5.66 -18.78
N GLY A 62 28.87 5.20 -19.16
CA GLY A 62 29.58 5.62 -20.37
C GLY A 62 29.56 4.63 -21.53
N SER A 63 28.48 3.91 -21.82
CA SER A 63 28.39 3.20 -23.11
C SER A 63 26.96 2.83 -23.53
N SER A 64 26.62 3.21 -24.76
CA SER A 64 25.40 2.90 -25.54
C SER A 64 24.27 3.94 -25.50
N ALA A 65 24.52 5.05 -26.19
CA ALA A 65 23.47 5.86 -26.80
C ALA A 65 23.12 5.26 -28.17
N GLU A 66 22.17 4.32 -28.22
CA GLU A 66 21.40 4.08 -29.44
C GLU A 66 20.33 5.16 -29.59
N THR A 67 20.40 5.87 -30.70
CA THR A 67 19.48 6.92 -31.14
C THR A 67 18.02 6.45 -31.19
N PRO A 68 17.07 7.06 -30.46
CA PRO A 68 15.66 6.86 -30.74
C PRO A 68 15.26 7.67 -31.97
N GLN A 69 14.60 6.99 -32.91
CA GLN A 69 14.05 7.57 -34.12
C GLN A 69 13.05 8.69 -33.81
N LYS A 70 13.36 9.86 -34.37
CA LYS A 70 12.47 10.91 -34.89
C LYS A 70 10.97 10.71 -34.60
N ALA A 71 10.53 11.23 -33.44
CA ALA A 71 9.13 11.41 -33.13
C ALA A 71 8.49 12.43 -34.10
N GLU A 72 7.39 12.02 -34.71
CA GLU A 72 6.55 12.85 -35.58
C GLU A 72 6.02 14.08 -34.83
N THR A 73 5.89 15.15 -35.59
CA THR A 73 5.59 16.51 -35.15
C THR A 73 4.16 16.59 -34.58
N PRO A 74 3.94 17.07 -33.34
CA PRO A 74 2.58 17.30 -32.87
C PRO A 74 1.94 18.44 -33.69
N GLN A 75 0.75 18.16 -34.20
CA GLN A 75 -0.05 19.11 -34.95
C GLN A 75 -0.28 20.39 -34.14
N LYS A 76 -0.02 21.49 -34.84
CA LYS A 76 -0.26 22.88 -34.52
C LYS A 76 -1.61 23.09 -33.82
N ALA A 77 -1.56 23.37 -32.51
CA ALA A 77 -2.71 23.82 -31.74
C ALA A 77 -3.25 25.13 -32.35
N GLU A 78 -4.53 25.13 -32.68
CA GLU A 78 -5.24 26.28 -33.21
C GLU A 78 -5.24 27.44 -32.21
N THR A 79 -4.87 28.61 -32.72
CA THR A 79 -4.91 29.92 -32.07
C THR A 79 -6.29 30.21 -31.45
N PRO A 80 -6.39 30.64 -30.18
CA PRO A 80 -7.65 31.13 -29.64
C PRO A 80 -8.05 32.41 -30.37
N GLN A 81 -9.32 32.45 -30.80
CA GLN A 81 -9.93 33.58 -31.48
C GLN A 81 -9.78 34.87 -30.67
N LYS A 82 -9.35 35.89 -31.40
CA LYS A 82 -9.21 37.29 -31.02
C LYS A 82 -10.54 37.82 -30.44
N ALA A 83 -10.55 38.13 -29.15
CA ALA A 83 -11.67 38.82 -28.51
C ALA A 83 -11.91 40.18 -29.19
N GLU A 84 -13.16 40.41 -29.58
CA GLU A 84 -13.63 41.64 -30.21
C GLU A 84 -13.41 42.86 -29.31
N THR A 85 -12.74 43.86 -29.88
CA THR A 85 -12.66 45.22 -29.37
C THR A 85 -14.06 45.81 -29.15
N PRO A 86 -14.42 46.30 -27.95
CA PRO A 86 -15.66 47.03 -27.77
C PRO A 86 -15.61 48.35 -28.53
N GLN A 87 -16.75 48.66 -29.14
CA GLN A 87 -16.98 49.80 -30.03
C GLN A 87 -16.62 51.15 -29.40
N LYS A 88 -16.04 51.97 -30.26
CA LYS A 88 -15.79 53.40 -30.14
C LYS A 88 -17.08 54.14 -29.75
N ALA A 89 -17.19 54.53 -28.47
CA ALA A 89 -18.22 55.44 -28.01
C ALA A 89 -17.97 56.85 -28.58
N GLU A 90 -19.02 57.42 -29.15
CA GLU A 90 -19.05 58.73 -29.79
C GLU A 90 -18.69 59.87 -28.81
N THR A 91 -17.89 60.79 -29.33
CA THR A 91 -17.62 62.12 -28.76
C THR A 91 -18.90 62.95 -28.64
N PRO A 92 -19.30 63.42 -27.44
CA PRO A 92 -20.26 64.52 -27.33
C PRO A 92 -19.58 65.87 -27.60
N GLN A 93 -20.23 66.64 -28.46
CA GLN A 93 -19.85 67.98 -28.87
C GLN A 93 -19.71 68.96 -27.70
N LYS A 94 -18.59 69.66 -27.77
CA LYS A 94 -18.17 70.92 -27.15
C LYS A 94 -19.30 71.93 -26.85
N ALA A 95 -19.52 72.22 -25.57
CA ALA A 95 -20.14 73.47 -25.10
C ALA A 95 -19.05 74.36 -24.44
N PRO A 96 -18.71 75.54 -25.00
CA PRO A 96 -17.68 76.40 -24.44
C PRO A 96 -18.30 77.46 -23.49
N SER A 97 -18.55 77.12 -22.22
CA SER A 97 -18.69 78.19 -21.19
C SER A 97 -18.36 77.79 -19.74
N ALA A 98 -18.04 76.53 -19.44
CA ALA A 98 -17.69 76.09 -18.07
C ALA A 98 -16.17 75.93 -17.82
N ALA A 99 -15.31 76.34 -18.76
CA ALA A 99 -13.87 76.05 -18.73
C ALA A 99 -13.11 76.76 -17.59
N LYS A 100 -13.61 77.87 -17.03
CA LYS A 100 -12.93 78.58 -15.94
C LYS A 100 -13.17 77.94 -14.57
N GLN A 101 -14.40 77.49 -14.27
CA GLN A 101 -14.69 76.86 -12.98
C GLN A 101 -14.13 75.44 -12.83
N VAL A 102 -13.95 74.70 -13.93
CA VAL A 102 -13.35 73.35 -13.90
C VAL A 102 -11.83 73.40 -13.70
N VAL A 103 -11.15 74.45 -14.16
CA VAL A 103 -9.69 74.59 -13.97
C VAL A 103 -9.34 74.91 -12.52
N GLU A 104 -10.15 75.70 -11.83
CA GLU A 104 -9.95 76.06 -10.42
C GLU A 104 -10.23 74.85 -9.50
N LYS A 105 -11.35 74.14 -9.73
CA LYS A 105 -11.66 72.90 -9.00
C LYS A 105 -10.63 71.77 -9.21
N ARG A 106 -9.95 71.75 -10.37
CA ARG A 106 -8.85 70.81 -10.65
C ARG A 106 -7.54 71.21 -9.97
N ARG A 107 -7.30 72.49 -9.66
CA ARG A 107 -6.13 72.93 -8.89
C ARG A 107 -6.26 72.53 -7.43
N ASP A 108 -7.41 72.73 -6.82
CA ASP A 108 -7.63 72.33 -5.41
C ASP A 108 -7.55 70.82 -5.21
N LYS A 109 -8.04 70.04 -6.18
CA LYS A 109 -7.91 68.57 -6.15
C LYS A 109 -6.45 68.12 -6.23
N ARG A 110 -5.65 68.73 -7.11
CA ARG A 110 -4.22 68.42 -7.24
C ARG A 110 -3.41 68.85 -6.01
N ALA A 111 -3.77 69.98 -5.39
CA ALA A 111 -3.14 70.41 -4.14
C ALA A 111 -3.39 69.40 -3.01
N ARG A 112 -4.62 68.88 -2.87
CA ARG A 112 -4.95 67.84 -1.88
C ARG A 112 -4.31 66.47 -2.18
N GLU A 113 -4.20 66.09 -3.45
CA GLU A 113 -3.50 64.85 -3.84
C GLU A 113 -1.98 64.96 -3.61
N GLN A 114 -1.41 66.15 -3.77
CA GLN A 114 0.00 66.39 -3.50
C GLN A 114 0.28 66.41 -1.99
N GLU A 115 -0.60 67.01 -1.19
CA GLU A 115 -0.51 66.96 0.28
C GLU A 115 -0.71 65.54 0.84
N GLN A 116 -1.56 64.71 0.20
CA GLN A 116 -1.65 63.28 0.51
C GLN A 116 -0.41 62.47 0.13
N ARG A 117 0.35 62.90 -0.88
CA ARG A 117 1.63 62.28 -1.24
C ARG A 117 2.74 62.67 -0.28
N ASP A 118 2.73 63.92 0.18
CA ASP A 118 3.79 64.46 1.04
C ASP A 118 3.60 64.06 2.52
N GLY A 119 2.39 63.64 2.92
CA GLY A 119 2.09 63.10 4.25
C GLY A 119 2.16 61.58 4.40
N ALA A 120 2.43 60.83 3.32
CA ALA A 120 2.59 59.39 3.41
C ALA A 120 3.94 59.07 4.10
N PRO A 121 3.97 58.32 5.22
CA PRO A 121 5.22 57.90 5.81
C PRO A 121 6.03 57.18 4.73
N PRO A 122 7.35 57.45 4.59
CA PRO A 122 8.16 56.82 3.57
C PRO A 122 7.99 55.31 3.72
N ALA A 123 7.42 54.66 2.70
CA ALA A 123 7.21 53.22 2.73
C ALA A 123 8.55 52.60 3.11
N LYS A 124 8.60 51.93 4.27
CA LYS A 124 9.81 51.22 4.72
C LYS A 124 10.30 50.44 3.52
N SER A 125 11.55 50.70 3.13
CA SER A 125 12.09 50.04 1.95
C SER A 125 11.96 48.54 2.17
N VAL A 126 11.64 47.80 1.10
CA VAL A 126 11.52 46.33 1.18
C VAL A 126 12.75 45.72 1.84
N GLN A 127 13.92 46.35 1.68
CA GLN A 127 15.17 45.98 2.37
C GLN A 127 15.11 46.09 3.90
N GLN A 128 14.49 47.13 4.46
CA GLN A 128 14.35 47.29 5.91
C GLN A 128 13.43 46.20 6.52
N LEU A 129 12.37 45.82 5.78
CA LEU A 129 11.52 44.70 6.15
C LEU A 129 12.25 43.36 6.09
N PHE A 130 13.23 43.20 5.20
CA PHE A 130 14.07 42.00 5.15
C PHE A 130 15.07 41.94 6.30
N GLU A 131 15.68 43.06 6.70
CA GLU A 131 16.62 43.06 7.82
C GLU A 131 15.92 42.83 9.17
N GLU A 132 14.76 43.45 9.40
CA GLU A 132 13.99 43.25 10.64
C GLU A 132 13.46 41.81 10.77
N ASN A 133 13.18 41.13 9.65
CA ASN A 133 12.60 39.77 9.64
C ASN A 133 13.58 38.66 9.26
N LEU A 134 14.85 38.98 8.99
CA LEU A 134 15.89 38.00 8.65
C LEU A 134 15.94 36.79 9.60
N PRO A 135 15.92 36.96 10.95
CA PRO A 135 15.95 35.81 11.85
C PRO A 135 14.69 34.94 11.73
N LEU A 136 13.51 35.54 11.52
CA LEU A 136 12.26 34.79 11.34
C LEU A 136 12.29 33.99 10.03
N VAL A 137 12.76 34.60 8.93
CA VAL A 137 12.92 33.91 7.65
C VAL A 137 13.89 32.74 7.77
N LEU A 138 15.01 32.92 8.46
CA LEU A 138 15.97 31.83 8.71
C LEU A 138 15.36 30.67 9.50
N VAL A 139 14.56 30.95 10.54
CA VAL A 139 13.85 29.92 11.30
C VAL A 139 12.86 29.17 10.43
N VAL A 140 12.08 29.89 9.60
CA VAL A 140 11.12 29.26 8.68
C VAL A 140 11.85 28.37 7.66
N VAL A 141 12.95 28.85 7.07
CA VAL A 141 13.77 28.05 6.14
C VAL A 141 14.35 26.82 6.83
N LEU A 142 14.81 26.93 8.07
CA LEU A 142 15.33 25.80 8.84
C LEU A 142 14.23 24.75 9.10
N VAL A 143 13.03 25.18 9.52
CA VAL A 143 11.90 24.28 9.75
C VAL A 143 11.50 23.57 8.46
N LEU A 144 11.44 24.29 7.34
CA LEU A 144 11.17 23.71 6.03
C LEU A 144 12.27 22.72 5.60
N ALA A 145 13.54 23.01 5.88
CA ALA A 145 14.65 22.10 5.59
C ALA A 145 14.55 20.81 6.41
N VAL A 146 14.23 20.90 7.72
CA VAL A 146 14.04 19.73 8.57
C VAL A 146 12.83 18.91 8.13
N ALA A 147 11.71 19.56 7.82
CA ALA A 147 10.53 18.89 7.27
C ALA A 147 10.83 18.22 5.93
N PHE A 148 11.62 18.86 5.06
CA PHE A 148 12.04 18.28 3.79
C PHE A 148 12.97 17.09 3.98
N VAL A 149 13.95 17.15 4.88
CA VAL A 149 14.83 16.01 5.19
C VAL A 149 14.02 14.85 5.78
N TRP A 150 13.08 15.12 6.70
CA TRP A 150 12.18 14.09 7.23
C TRP A 150 11.35 13.46 6.12
N TRP A 151 10.73 14.28 5.28
CA TRP A 151 9.93 13.82 4.14
C TRP A 151 10.76 13.03 3.12
N SER A 152 11.99 13.45 2.85
CA SER A 152 12.93 12.73 1.98
C SER A 152 13.38 11.42 2.60
N TYR A 153 13.68 11.39 3.90
CA TYR A 153 14.06 10.18 4.61
C TYR A 153 12.93 9.15 4.58
N GLU A 154 11.71 9.61 4.82
CA GLU A 154 10.51 8.76 4.77
C GLU A 154 10.15 8.31 3.35
N ARG A 155 10.45 9.12 2.33
CA ARG A 155 10.19 8.78 0.92
C ARG A 155 11.26 7.85 0.32
N VAL A 156 12.53 8.07 0.65
CA VAL A 156 13.67 7.30 0.11
C VAL A 156 13.84 5.97 0.86
N GLY A 157 13.70 5.93 2.19
CA GLY A 157 13.78 4.67 2.93
C GLY A 157 12.71 3.65 2.51
N ARG A 158 11.54 4.12 2.06
CA ARG A 158 10.48 3.24 1.53
C ARG A 158 10.78 2.67 0.14
N SER A 159 11.68 3.26 -0.66
CA SER A 159 11.97 2.73 -2.00
C SER A 159 12.85 1.49 -1.92
N GLU A 160 13.93 1.50 -1.12
CA GLU A 160 14.82 0.33 -0.98
C GLU A 160 14.09 -0.88 -0.40
N ALA A 161 13.30 -0.67 0.66
CA ALA A 161 12.47 -1.73 1.23
C ALA A 161 11.45 -2.28 0.21
N SER A 162 10.91 -1.42 -0.66
CA SER A 162 10.02 -1.87 -1.72
C SER A 162 10.74 -2.66 -2.81
N GLU A 163 11.96 -2.28 -3.19
CA GLU A 163 12.76 -3.01 -4.19
C GLU A 163 13.14 -4.40 -3.68
N GLN A 164 13.54 -4.50 -2.40
CA GLN A 164 13.78 -5.79 -1.75
C GLN A 164 12.51 -6.65 -1.73
N ALA A 165 11.37 -6.06 -1.40
CA ALA A 165 10.08 -6.76 -1.40
C ALA A 165 9.69 -7.27 -2.79
N TRP A 166 9.91 -6.47 -3.85
CA TRP A 166 9.68 -6.89 -5.23
C TRP A 166 10.64 -8.00 -5.68
N ALA A 167 11.92 -7.90 -5.30
CA ALA A 167 12.91 -8.93 -5.61
C ALA A 167 12.59 -10.26 -4.91
N ALA A 168 12.16 -10.20 -3.64
CA ALA A 168 11.74 -11.36 -2.87
C ALA A 168 10.47 -12.01 -3.45
N LEU A 169 9.47 -11.20 -3.83
CA LEU A 169 8.26 -11.67 -4.50
C LEU A 169 8.59 -12.36 -5.83
N ALA A 170 9.44 -11.74 -6.67
CA ALA A 170 9.87 -12.31 -7.94
C ALA A 170 10.67 -13.61 -7.78
N LYS A 171 11.42 -13.75 -6.68
CA LYS A 171 12.10 -15.00 -6.33
C LYS A 171 11.11 -16.09 -5.95
N LEU A 172 10.09 -15.76 -5.15
CA LEU A 172 9.03 -16.69 -4.77
C LEU A 172 8.21 -17.15 -5.99
N GLU A 173 7.89 -16.24 -6.91
CA GLU A 173 7.10 -16.56 -8.10
C GLU A 173 7.83 -17.53 -9.05
N LYS A 174 9.17 -17.46 -9.10
CA LYS A 174 10.00 -18.42 -9.86
C LYS A 174 10.03 -19.80 -9.20
N ASP A 175 9.82 -19.87 -7.90
CA ASP A 175 9.70 -21.12 -7.18
C ASP A 175 8.24 -21.60 -7.23
N THR A 176 7.91 -22.40 -8.24
CA THR A 176 6.55 -22.94 -8.42
C THR A 176 6.09 -23.81 -7.25
N SER A 177 7.01 -24.22 -6.36
CA SER A 177 6.72 -24.99 -5.16
C SER A 177 6.46 -24.12 -3.91
N ALA A 178 6.57 -22.80 -4.03
CA ALA A 178 6.32 -21.89 -2.91
C ALA A 178 4.88 -22.04 -2.40
N ASP A 179 4.76 -22.34 -1.12
CA ASP A 179 3.50 -22.52 -0.43
C ASP A 179 2.84 -21.17 -0.08
N ALA A 180 1.56 -21.21 0.25
CA ALA A 180 0.84 -20.01 0.69
C ALA A 180 1.44 -19.41 1.98
N GLU A 181 2.13 -20.21 2.80
CA GLU A 181 2.78 -19.72 4.02
C GLU A 181 4.00 -18.83 3.72
N ALA A 182 4.79 -19.15 2.68
CA ALA A 182 5.91 -18.31 2.27
C ALA A 182 5.44 -16.91 1.84
N TYR A 183 4.31 -16.82 1.12
CA TYR A 183 3.69 -15.53 0.79
C TYR A 183 3.17 -14.80 2.02
N ALA A 184 2.59 -15.51 3.01
CA ALA A 184 2.12 -14.91 4.25
C ALA A 184 3.27 -14.28 5.07
N ARG A 185 4.40 -14.99 5.19
CA ARG A 185 5.60 -14.46 5.86
C ARG A 185 6.14 -13.23 5.14
N LEU A 186 6.20 -13.29 3.81
CA LEU A 186 6.67 -12.17 2.98
C LEU A 186 5.77 -10.93 3.12
N ALA A 187 4.45 -11.14 3.22
CA ALA A 187 3.49 -10.06 3.42
C ALA A 187 3.68 -9.37 4.78
N GLU A 188 3.93 -10.13 5.85
CA GLU A 188 4.19 -9.53 7.18
C GLU A 188 5.58 -8.88 7.27
N GLU A 189 6.60 -9.45 6.64
CA GLU A 189 7.95 -8.88 6.60
C GLU A 189 7.98 -7.53 5.89
N HIS A 190 7.20 -7.37 4.81
CA HIS A 190 7.17 -6.16 4.00
C HIS A 190 5.89 -5.33 4.18
N ARG A 191 5.24 -5.46 5.35
CA ARG A 191 4.01 -4.72 5.67
C ARG A 191 4.22 -3.21 5.59
N GLY A 192 3.30 -2.51 4.94
CA GLY A 192 3.37 -1.05 4.76
C GLY A 192 4.35 -0.57 3.69
N THR A 193 5.06 -1.47 3.01
CA THR A 193 5.79 -1.13 1.78
C THR A 193 4.81 -0.95 0.61
N ARG A 194 5.29 -0.37 -0.50
CA ARG A 194 4.49 -0.28 -1.74
C ARG A 194 4.19 -1.63 -2.39
N ALA A 195 4.97 -2.66 -2.08
CA ALA A 195 4.79 -4.01 -2.60
C ALA A 195 3.77 -4.82 -1.79
N ASP A 196 3.53 -4.47 -0.52
CA ASP A 196 2.62 -5.16 0.41
C ASP A 196 1.26 -5.54 -0.22
N PRO A 197 0.47 -4.61 -0.81
CA PRO A 197 -0.82 -4.98 -1.37
C PRO A 197 -0.70 -5.99 -2.52
N TYR A 198 0.37 -5.93 -3.30
CA TYR A 198 0.62 -6.87 -4.40
C TYR A 198 1.03 -8.25 -3.88
N ILE A 199 1.86 -8.30 -2.83
CA ILE A 199 2.24 -9.55 -2.17
C ILE A 199 1.00 -10.23 -1.57
N ARG A 200 0.12 -9.46 -0.91
CA ARG A 200 -1.14 -10.00 -0.36
C ARG A 200 -2.12 -10.45 -1.45
N ILE A 201 -2.19 -9.77 -2.58
CA ILE A 201 -2.99 -10.22 -3.73
C ILE A 201 -2.43 -11.55 -4.29
N ALA A 202 -1.11 -11.68 -4.42
CA ALA A 202 -0.47 -12.92 -4.85
C ALA A 202 -0.72 -14.06 -3.85
N TRP A 203 -0.62 -13.74 -2.55
CA TRP A 203 -0.94 -14.67 -1.46
C TRP A 203 -2.40 -15.16 -1.55
N ALA A 204 -3.36 -14.25 -1.71
CA ALA A 204 -4.76 -14.60 -1.88
C ALA A 204 -5.00 -15.46 -3.12
N SER A 205 -4.28 -15.22 -4.23
CA SER A 205 -4.34 -16.07 -5.42
C SER A 205 -3.89 -17.49 -5.10
N LYS A 206 -2.79 -17.65 -4.37
CA LYS A 206 -2.27 -18.97 -3.96
C LYS A 206 -3.19 -19.70 -3.00
N LEU A 207 -3.80 -18.98 -2.06
CA LEU A 207 -4.84 -19.54 -1.17
C LEU A 207 -6.04 -20.03 -1.98
N TYR A 208 -6.48 -19.26 -2.97
CA TYR A 208 -7.58 -19.64 -3.84
C TYR A 208 -7.26 -20.88 -4.70
N GLU A 209 -6.03 -21.01 -5.21
CA GLU A 209 -5.57 -22.17 -5.99
C GLU A 209 -5.63 -23.50 -5.22
N THR A 210 -5.57 -23.47 -3.87
CA THR A 210 -5.70 -24.69 -3.07
C THR A 210 -7.05 -25.38 -3.23
N GLY A 211 -8.09 -24.61 -3.59
CA GLY A 211 -9.45 -25.12 -3.69
C GLY A 211 -10.04 -25.57 -2.35
N GLU A 212 -9.46 -25.18 -1.20
CA GLU A 212 -10.06 -25.46 0.11
C GLU A 212 -11.00 -24.31 0.50
N ARG A 213 -12.21 -24.63 0.99
CA ARG A 213 -13.21 -23.62 1.38
C ARG A 213 -12.62 -22.57 2.32
N ASP A 214 -11.97 -23.00 3.39
CA ASP A 214 -11.42 -22.12 4.42
C ASP A 214 -10.33 -21.18 3.85
N LYS A 215 -9.54 -21.69 2.90
CA LYS A 215 -8.50 -20.91 2.21
C LYS A 215 -9.10 -19.91 1.23
N ILE A 216 -10.19 -20.25 0.55
CA ILE A 216 -10.93 -19.33 -0.31
C ILE A 216 -11.58 -18.21 0.52
N GLU A 217 -12.15 -18.53 1.69
CA GLU A 217 -12.65 -17.53 2.64
C GLU A 217 -11.54 -16.60 3.10
N GLN A 218 -10.38 -17.16 3.47
CA GLN A 218 -9.20 -16.38 3.83
C GLN A 218 -8.71 -15.48 2.68
N ALA A 219 -8.65 -16.00 1.44
CA ALA A 219 -8.28 -15.24 0.26
C ALA A 219 -9.20 -14.05 0.03
N ARG A 220 -10.52 -14.26 0.12
CA ARG A 220 -11.54 -13.21 -0.01
C ARG A 220 -11.33 -12.12 1.03
N ASP A 221 -11.08 -12.50 2.28
CA ASP A 221 -10.94 -11.55 3.38
C ASP A 221 -9.64 -10.73 3.26
N ILE A 222 -8.54 -11.36 2.81
CA ILE A 222 -7.29 -10.66 2.46
C ILE A 222 -7.55 -9.62 1.35
N LEU A 223 -8.26 -9.99 0.28
CA LEU A 223 -8.56 -9.05 -0.82
C LEU A 223 -9.43 -7.88 -0.35
N ARG A 224 -10.42 -8.14 0.54
CA ARG A 224 -11.22 -7.08 1.16
C ARG A 224 -10.36 -6.14 2.00
N GLN A 225 -9.44 -6.68 2.79
CA GLN A 225 -8.52 -5.88 3.58
C GLN A 225 -7.63 -5.01 2.70
N VAL A 226 -7.04 -5.57 1.63
CA VAL A 226 -6.23 -4.80 0.67
C VAL A 226 -7.05 -3.68 0.03
N LEU A 227 -8.30 -3.94 -0.34
CA LEU A 227 -9.19 -2.93 -0.92
C LEU A 227 -9.51 -1.79 0.05
N VAL A 228 -9.73 -2.09 1.33
CA VAL A 228 -10.03 -1.09 2.37
C VAL A 228 -8.79 -0.26 2.73
N GLU A 229 -7.61 -0.89 2.80
CA GLU A 229 -6.35 -0.23 3.15
C GLU A 229 -5.81 0.65 2.00
N ASN A 230 -6.14 0.35 0.74
CA ASN A 230 -5.58 0.99 -0.46
C ASN A 230 -6.67 1.65 -1.33
N GLN A 231 -7.55 2.45 -0.70
CA GLN A 231 -8.66 3.11 -1.40
C GLN A 231 -8.24 4.12 -2.46
N ASP A 232 -7.02 4.62 -2.35
CA ASP A 232 -6.40 5.58 -3.26
C ASP A 232 -5.88 4.96 -4.56
N VAL A 233 -5.76 3.63 -4.64
CA VAL A 233 -5.27 2.93 -5.83
C VAL A 233 -6.44 2.54 -6.75
N GLU A 234 -6.68 3.35 -7.79
CA GLU A 234 -7.77 3.15 -8.77
C GLU A 234 -7.79 1.74 -9.38
N LEU A 235 -6.61 1.15 -9.61
CA LEU A 235 -6.48 -0.20 -10.16
C LEU A 235 -7.17 -1.25 -9.26
N PHE A 236 -7.00 -1.14 -7.94
CA PHE A 236 -7.59 -2.08 -6.98
C PHE A 236 -9.10 -1.89 -6.88
N GLN A 237 -9.57 -0.64 -6.90
CA GLN A 237 -11.00 -0.31 -6.94
C GLN A 237 -11.70 -0.90 -8.17
N ARG A 238 -10.99 -0.99 -9.30
CA ARG A 238 -11.55 -1.54 -10.53
C ARG A 238 -11.56 -3.07 -10.57
N ILE A 239 -10.54 -3.73 -10.03
CA ILE A 239 -10.31 -5.17 -10.24
C ILE A 239 -10.79 -6.02 -9.06
N LEU A 240 -10.53 -5.58 -7.82
CA LEU A 240 -10.76 -6.43 -6.65
C LEU A 240 -12.24 -6.69 -6.34
N PRO A 241 -13.18 -5.71 -6.45
CA PRO A 241 -14.59 -5.97 -6.16
C PRO A 241 -15.16 -7.15 -6.96
N SER A 242 -14.91 -7.19 -8.28
CA SER A 242 -15.37 -8.30 -9.13
C SER A 242 -14.78 -9.65 -8.73
N ARG A 243 -13.53 -9.68 -8.26
CA ARG A 243 -12.90 -10.92 -7.76
C ARG A 243 -13.49 -11.36 -6.42
N ILE A 244 -13.71 -10.42 -5.51
CA ILE A 244 -14.32 -10.67 -4.20
C ILE A 244 -15.76 -11.17 -4.36
N ASP A 245 -16.55 -10.57 -5.25
CA ASP A 245 -17.92 -10.96 -5.54
C ASP A 245 -17.97 -12.37 -6.13
N ARG A 246 -17.05 -12.68 -7.04
CA ARG A 246 -16.90 -14.03 -7.60
C ARG A 246 -16.58 -15.06 -6.51
N MET A 247 -15.56 -14.81 -5.68
CA MET A 247 -15.22 -15.72 -4.57
C MET A 247 -16.38 -15.87 -3.58
N THR A 248 -17.13 -14.79 -3.31
CA THR A 248 -18.31 -14.84 -2.44
C THR A 248 -19.42 -15.70 -3.05
N SER A 249 -19.71 -15.52 -4.33
CA SER A 249 -20.72 -16.31 -5.05
C SER A 249 -20.33 -17.79 -5.11
N GLU A 250 -19.05 -18.07 -5.34
CA GLU A 250 -18.54 -19.44 -5.32
C GLU A 250 -18.70 -20.05 -3.93
N LEU A 251 -18.34 -19.34 -2.86
CA LEU A 251 -18.48 -19.80 -1.48
C LEU A 251 -19.92 -20.12 -1.05
N GLU A 252 -20.89 -19.48 -1.68
CA GLU A 252 -22.33 -19.70 -1.45
C GLU A 252 -22.91 -20.82 -2.31
N ASP A 253 -22.22 -21.24 -3.38
CA ASP A 253 -22.69 -22.24 -4.31
C ASP A 253 -22.35 -23.67 -3.81
N PRO A 254 -23.35 -24.46 -3.38
CA PRO A 254 -23.11 -25.82 -2.87
C PRO A 254 -22.68 -26.80 -3.97
N THR A 255 -22.76 -26.43 -5.25
CA THR A 255 -22.44 -27.31 -6.37
C THR A 255 -20.95 -27.35 -6.71
N ILE A 256 -20.14 -26.43 -6.18
CA ILE A 256 -18.72 -26.36 -6.52
C ILE A 256 -17.96 -27.49 -5.79
N PRO A 257 -17.13 -28.27 -6.50
CA PRO A 257 -16.58 -29.55 -6.01
C PRO A 257 -15.66 -29.45 -4.78
N TRP A 258 -15.18 -28.27 -4.40
CA TRP A 258 -14.48 -28.13 -3.12
C TRP A 258 -15.40 -28.37 -1.91
N ALA A 259 -16.72 -28.25 -2.07
CA ALA A 259 -17.69 -28.75 -1.09
C ALA A 259 -17.70 -30.28 -0.99
N ALA A 260 -17.30 -30.99 -2.05
CA ALA A 260 -17.28 -32.45 -2.11
C ALA A 260 -15.94 -33.05 -1.64
N SER A 261 -14.81 -32.35 -1.82
CA SER A 261 -13.48 -32.88 -1.47
C SER A 261 -13.14 -32.80 0.03
N GLY A 262 -13.63 -31.78 0.75
CA GLY A 262 -13.29 -31.56 2.17
C GLY A 262 -14.08 -32.41 3.18
N GLY A 263 -15.21 -33.01 2.79
CA GLY A 263 -16.11 -33.70 3.73
C GLY A 263 -15.93 -35.22 3.84
N ALA A 264 -15.36 -35.87 2.82
CA ALA A 264 -15.35 -37.34 2.75
C ALA A 264 -14.14 -38.01 3.41
N ALA A 265 -13.01 -37.31 3.57
CA ALA A 265 -11.74 -37.94 4.00
C ALA A 265 -11.47 -37.91 5.51
N SER A 266 -12.25 -37.19 6.33
CA SER A 266 -11.99 -37.08 7.78
C SER A 266 -12.91 -37.94 8.67
N SER A 267 -13.74 -38.83 8.09
CA SER A 267 -14.58 -39.75 8.88
C SER A 267 -14.05 -41.19 8.97
N SER A 268 -12.92 -41.53 8.33
CA SER A 268 -12.30 -42.85 8.44
C SER A 268 -11.33 -42.93 9.63
N GLY A 269 -11.84 -42.88 10.86
CA GLY A 269 -10.96 -42.92 12.03
C GLY A 269 -11.62 -43.15 13.39
N GLY A 270 -12.92 -43.46 13.45
CA GLY A 270 -13.59 -43.90 14.66
C GLY A 270 -13.76 -45.43 14.65
N SER A 271 -12.66 -46.17 14.52
CA SER A 271 -12.68 -47.61 14.83
C SER A 271 -12.93 -47.72 16.33
N ALA A 272 -14.19 -47.90 16.69
CA ALA A 272 -14.60 -48.23 18.04
C ALA A 272 -13.88 -49.51 18.44
N SER A 273 -12.83 -49.38 19.26
CA SER A 273 -12.32 -50.49 20.04
C SER A 273 -13.48 -51.01 20.88
N ALA A 274 -13.96 -52.19 20.51
CA ALA A 274 -14.86 -52.98 21.31
C ALA A 274 -14.27 -53.16 22.72
N PRO A 275 -15.02 -52.86 23.80
CA PRO A 275 -14.66 -53.39 25.10
C PRO A 275 -14.86 -54.91 25.07
N GLU A 276 -13.79 -55.66 25.34
CA GLU A 276 -13.89 -57.09 25.60
C GLU A 276 -14.92 -57.36 26.72
N ALA A 277 -15.84 -58.25 26.40
CA ALA A 277 -16.87 -58.73 27.31
C ALA A 277 -16.26 -59.58 28.43
N SER A 278 -16.68 -59.31 29.67
CA SER A 278 -16.82 -60.37 30.66
C SER A 278 -18.23 -60.32 31.28
N GLY A 279 -19.01 -61.37 30.97
CA GLY A 279 -20.06 -61.94 31.80
C GLY A 279 -21.30 -61.11 32.14
N GLY A 280 -22.45 -61.47 31.56
CA GLY A 280 -23.74 -61.09 32.13
C GLY A 280 -24.92 -61.40 31.22
N ALA A 281 -25.71 -62.40 31.61
CA ALA A 281 -26.80 -62.98 30.84
C ALA A 281 -28.07 -62.10 30.72
N ALA A 282 -28.91 -62.54 29.77
CA ALA A 282 -30.37 -62.50 29.78
C ALA A 282 -31.11 -61.37 29.03
N SER A 283 -31.75 -61.81 27.93
CA SER A 283 -33.19 -61.66 27.66
C SER A 283 -33.75 -60.40 27.00
N SER A 284 -34.22 -60.64 25.77
CA SER A 284 -35.63 -60.48 25.32
C SER A 284 -36.05 -59.26 24.48
N SER A 285 -36.73 -59.61 23.38
CA SER A 285 -37.65 -58.84 22.51
C SER A 285 -37.04 -57.69 21.72
N GLY A 286 -37.23 -57.53 20.41
CA GLY A 286 -38.25 -58.01 19.49
C GLY A 286 -38.68 -56.81 18.65
N GLY A 287 -38.50 -56.83 17.33
CA GLY A 287 -38.88 -55.70 16.47
C GLY A 287 -38.53 -55.90 15.00
N SER A 288 -39.53 -56.34 14.22
CA SER A 288 -39.53 -56.60 12.79
C SER A 288 -39.45 -55.36 11.89
N ALA A 289 -39.08 -55.63 10.62
CA ALA A 289 -39.53 -54.99 9.37
C ALA A 289 -38.91 -53.60 9.03
N SER A 290 -38.52 -53.24 7.81
CA SER A 290 -38.72 -53.79 6.46
C SER A 290 -37.63 -53.28 5.50
N ALA A 291 -37.34 -54.05 4.46
CA ALA A 291 -36.69 -53.62 3.22
C ALA A 291 -37.62 -52.69 2.39
N PRO A 292 -37.10 -51.99 1.37
CA PRO A 292 -37.20 -52.62 0.04
C PRO A 292 -35.97 -52.46 -0.86
N GLU A 293 -35.84 -53.46 -1.73
CA GLU A 293 -35.13 -53.43 -3.01
C GLU A 293 -35.66 -52.30 -3.92
N ALA A 294 -34.77 -51.67 -4.68
CA ALA A 294 -35.08 -51.25 -6.04
C ALA A 294 -33.80 -51.20 -6.88
N ALA A 295 -33.80 -52.03 -7.92
CA ALA A 295 -32.83 -52.10 -8.99
C ALA A 295 -33.07 -51.02 -10.07
N GLY A 296 -32.07 -50.87 -10.95
CA GLY A 296 -32.15 -50.17 -12.23
C GLY A 296 -31.26 -48.92 -12.26
N ASP A 297 -30.55 -48.58 -13.32
CA ASP A 297 -30.37 -49.23 -14.61
C ASP A 297 -29.13 -48.59 -15.26
N ALA A 298 -28.55 -49.31 -16.21
CA ALA A 298 -27.39 -48.86 -16.96
C ALA A 298 -27.78 -47.76 -17.97
N ALA A 299 -26.94 -46.74 -18.12
CA ALA A 299 -26.92 -45.93 -19.35
C ALA A 299 -25.50 -45.46 -19.65
N SER A 300 -24.93 -46.10 -20.67
CA SER A 300 -23.78 -45.65 -21.43
C SER A 300 -24.01 -44.30 -22.10
N SER A 301 -22.97 -43.46 -22.13
CA SER A 301 -22.79 -42.33 -23.06
C SER A 301 -21.29 -42.15 -23.22
N SER A 302 -20.65 -42.75 -24.25
CA SER A 302 -20.19 -42.02 -25.45
C SER A 302 -19.76 -40.59 -25.11
N GLY A 303 -18.48 -40.21 -25.10
CA GLY A 303 -17.48 -40.48 -26.12
C GLY A 303 -17.33 -39.20 -26.93
N GLU A 304 -16.37 -38.34 -26.59
CA GLU A 304 -15.88 -37.32 -27.51
C GLU A 304 -14.45 -36.91 -27.11
N ASP A 305 -13.50 -37.69 -27.62
CA ASP A 305 -12.10 -37.31 -27.77
C ASP A 305 -12.04 -36.06 -28.66
N LYS A 306 -11.59 -34.94 -28.09
CA LYS A 306 -11.15 -33.77 -28.85
C LYS A 306 -9.68 -33.53 -28.55
N ASP A 307 -8.90 -34.10 -29.45
CA ASP A 307 -7.50 -33.82 -29.71
C ASP A 307 -7.41 -32.46 -30.46
N PRO A 308 -6.67 -31.47 -29.95
CA PRO A 308 -6.16 -30.41 -30.80
C PRO A 308 -4.63 -30.51 -30.86
N GLY A 309 -4.17 -31.25 -31.87
CA GLY A 309 -3.38 -30.64 -32.93
C GLY A 309 -2.01 -30.11 -32.52
N ALA A 310 -1.02 -30.99 -32.63
CA ALA A 310 0.36 -30.61 -32.89
C ALA A 310 0.46 -29.82 -34.21
N GLY A 311 0.85 -28.55 -34.10
CA GLY A 311 1.44 -27.75 -35.16
C GLY A 311 2.34 -26.72 -34.46
N GLY A 312 3.60 -26.52 -34.79
CA GLY A 312 4.36 -26.85 -35.99
C GLY A 312 5.23 -25.63 -36.29
N ALA A 313 6.53 -25.86 -36.52
CA ALA A 313 7.54 -24.93 -37.06
C ALA A 313 7.80 -23.65 -36.23
N GLY A 314 9.05 -23.33 -35.87
CA GLY A 314 10.18 -23.19 -36.78
C GLY A 314 10.38 -21.70 -37.04
N GLY A 315 11.43 -21.12 -36.47
CA GLY A 315 11.71 -19.69 -36.56
C GLY A 315 13.08 -19.36 -36.00
N ASP A 316 14.11 -19.90 -36.64
CA ASP A 316 15.44 -19.30 -36.64
C ASP A 316 15.34 -17.91 -37.28
N GLY A 317 15.89 -16.90 -36.61
CA GLY A 317 16.00 -15.54 -37.12
C GLY A 317 17.24 -14.90 -36.52
N GLU A 318 18.16 -14.54 -37.42
CA GLU A 318 19.51 -13.98 -37.26
C GLU A 318 19.65 -12.77 -36.32
#